data_AF-A0AAV0UIK0-F1
#
_entry.id   AF-A0AAV0UIK0-F1
#
_cell.length_a   1.000
_cell.length_b   1.000
_cell.length_c   1.000
_cell.angle_alpha   90.00
_cell.angle_beta   90.00
_cell.angle_gamma   90.00
#
_symmetry.space_group_name_H-M   'P 1'
#
loop_
_entity.id
_entity.type
_entity.pdbx_description
1 polymer ?
#
loop_
_entity_poly.entity_id
_entity_poly.type
_entity_poly.pdbx_seq_one_letter_code
_entity_poly.pdbx_strand_id
1 'polypeptide(L)'
;MNASVALELVKVHGNEEGIDRDRQSDEERGELSLIPLTEVLGKAEPLIQATEHSSLSMLERLKAKAGESFERAHDWQLQEWAQKIDAYRAGHPDCTVEDEVEHLLTINPGARTLAKVFHRFRKVDGMQSRADELQRALVAKNEDVARGMIAVWLKDGVDPDVVYSMLPIALKKPSTDSMEAEAVKEWLLTWIKYVDKHAKLGGSYDDAATVTKLVDEWGEKESVDFLLSLQNAGIKPRIDRLTGTLSEKYPDTLKLMFDVWLKSNTDPLVVFDMMPIGTKGDLMGRLHRRDLWEEIARDLSQWHEYDMMHSKKAFEESDGKNGQELLSLLKTTNHVINLLLQSNKPSDVVEFAEYLRALKGWGHLVFELERKMFSEAYSGYPALLYEKWAEINLPPHAVFNSMPISTVRNYNPEKELARPLERKFIFLKQLLKYVDDDKVTFIDHRDKRIDTKDKMVIALLKNMIGSASQLKAFLEDFGKRGMKDRSDRLVTALEAFLKTRPAPKQRSPEDLKLPNPRSPGIILRIS
;
A
#
# COMPACT_ATOMS: atom_id res chain seq x y z
N MET A 1 -64.34 -5.34 -2.64
CA MET A 1 -64.58 -4.39 -3.75
C MET A 1 -64.32 -3.00 -3.20
N ASN A 2 -63.47 -2.11 -3.71
CA ASN A 2 -62.41 -2.08 -4.74
C ASN A 2 -61.59 -0.83 -4.32
N ALA A 3 -60.27 -0.89 -4.14
CA ALA A 3 -59.25 -0.86 -5.18
C ALA A 3 -59.45 0.31 -6.18
N SER A 4 -58.55 1.28 -6.15
CA SER A 4 -57.85 1.86 -7.31
C SER A 4 -57.43 3.31 -7.04
N VAL A 5 -56.12 3.56 -6.92
CA VAL A 5 -55.40 4.44 -7.86
C VAL A 5 -53.97 3.92 -7.95
N ALA A 6 -53.62 3.44 -9.14
CA ALA A 6 -52.28 3.16 -9.62
C ALA A 6 -52.11 3.88 -10.96
N LEU A 7 -50.83 4.07 -11.34
CA LEU A 7 -50.28 4.23 -12.70
C LEU A 7 -50.14 5.64 -13.32
N GLU A 8 -48.88 6.04 -13.49
CA GLU A 8 -48.20 6.20 -14.80
C GLU A 8 -46.81 5.51 -14.64
N LEU A 9 -46.30 4.52 -15.41
CA LEU A 9 -46.10 4.30 -16.87
C LEU A 9 -45.25 5.40 -17.57
N VAL A 10 -44.24 5.16 -18.42
CA VAL A 10 -43.44 3.99 -18.82
C VAL A 10 -42.38 4.39 -19.88
N LYS A 11 -41.31 3.56 -20.03
CA LYS A 11 -40.42 3.31 -21.21
C LYS A 11 -39.46 4.44 -21.65
N VAL A 12 -38.25 4.17 -22.18
CA VAL A 12 -37.86 3.41 -23.40
C VAL A 12 -36.31 3.14 -23.33
N HIS A 13 -35.82 1.90 -23.22
CA HIS A 13 -35.21 0.95 -24.21
C HIS A 13 -33.69 0.97 -24.47
N GLY A 14 -33.17 -0.26 -24.65
CA GLY A 14 -31.92 -0.69 -25.33
C GLY A 14 -31.15 -1.76 -24.52
N ASN A 15 -31.47 -3.06 -24.57
CA ASN A 15 -31.02 -4.13 -25.53
C ASN A 15 -29.53 -4.05 -25.90
N GLU A 16 -28.70 -5.09 -25.83
CA GLU A 16 -28.76 -6.44 -26.46
C GLU A 16 -28.14 -7.50 -25.51
N GLU A 17 -28.72 -8.69 -25.24
CA GLU A 17 -28.90 -9.92 -26.05
C GLU A 17 -27.64 -10.74 -26.36
N GLY A 18 -27.69 -12.02 -25.97
CA GLY A 18 -26.83 -13.10 -26.43
C GLY A 18 -26.38 -14.04 -25.32
N ILE A 19 -27.11 -15.15 -25.07
CA ILE A 19 -26.57 -16.51 -24.87
C ILE A 19 -27.73 -17.50 -24.72
N ASP A 20 -27.68 -18.48 -25.63
CA ASP A 20 -28.36 -19.77 -25.73
C ASP A 20 -29.12 -20.31 -24.51
N ARG A 21 -30.43 -20.50 -24.72
CA ARG A 21 -31.19 -21.60 -24.12
C ARG A 21 -31.47 -22.59 -25.23
N ASP A 22 -30.63 -23.62 -25.34
CA ASP A 22 -30.98 -24.93 -25.94
C ASP A 22 -29.80 -25.88 -25.75
N ARG A 23 -29.78 -26.56 -24.59
CA ARG A 23 -29.13 -27.86 -24.33
C ARG A 23 -29.28 -28.23 -22.86
N GLN A 24 -30.40 -28.84 -22.51
CA GLN A 24 -30.55 -29.67 -21.31
C GLN A 24 -31.64 -30.71 -21.58
N SER A 25 -31.33 -31.63 -22.48
CA SER A 25 -32.00 -32.92 -22.60
C SER A 25 -30.95 -33.95 -22.96
N ASP A 26 -30.86 -34.97 -22.10
CA ASP A 26 -30.15 -36.24 -22.27
C ASP A 26 -28.63 -36.26 -22.07
N GLU A 27 -28.18 -37.29 -21.34
CA GLU A 27 -26.83 -37.60 -20.81
C GLU A 27 -26.54 -36.90 -19.46
N GLU A 28 -26.49 -37.55 -18.29
CA GLU A 28 -26.04 -38.91 -17.95
C GLU A 28 -26.90 -39.49 -16.81
N ARG A 29 -27.59 -40.60 -17.09
CA ARG A 29 -27.87 -41.62 -16.05
C ARG A 29 -26.55 -42.34 -15.78
N GLY A 30 -25.67 -41.71 -15.01
CA GLY A 30 -24.62 -42.44 -14.33
C GLY A 30 -25.26 -43.28 -13.25
N GLU A 31 -25.44 -44.58 -13.52
CA GLU A 31 -25.64 -45.58 -12.48
C GLU A 31 -24.50 -45.44 -11.49
N LEU A 32 -24.77 -44.77 -10.37
CA LEU A 32 -23.94 -44.83 -9.18
C LEU A 32 -23.91 -46.31 -8.78
N SER A 33 -22.81 -46.96 -9.10
CA SER A 33 -22.39 -48.22 -8.49
C SER A 33 -22.54 -48.04 -6.98
N LEU A 34 -23.60 -48.64 -6.44
CA LEU A 34 -23.77 -48.84 -5.00
C LEU A 34 -22.62 -49.73 -4.57
N ILE A 35 -21.55 -49.10 -4.07
CA ILE A 35 -20.59 -49.79 -3.22
C ILE A 35 -21.43 -50.39 -2.09
N PRO A 36 -21.42 -51.73 -1.89
CA PRO A 36 -22.16 -52.34 -0.81
C PRO A 36 -21.76 -51.67 0.51
N LEU A 37 -22.76 -51.22 1.28
CA LEU A 37 -22.57 -50.57 2.59
C LEU A 37 -21.62 -51.37 3.50
N THR A 38 -21.55 -52.68 3.32
CA THR A 38 -20.67 -53.63 4.01
C THR A 38 -19.19 -53.39 3.77
N GLU A 39 -18.79 -52.78 2.65
CA GLU A 39 -17.38 -52.52 2.30
C GLU A 39 -16.88 -51.17 2.87
N VAL A 40 -17.81 -50.23 3.14
CA VAL A 40 -17.54 -48.96 3.85
C VAL A 40 -17.56 -49.16 5.37
N LEU A 41 -18.40 -50.07 5.87
CA LEU A 41 -18.53 -50.37 7.30
C LEU A 41 -17.32 -51.12 7.90
N GLY A 42 -16.55 -51.85 7.09
CA GLY A 42 -15.38 -52.61 7.57
C GLY A 42 -14.20 -51.78 8.06
N LYS A 43 -14.23 -50.44 7.90
CA LYS A 43 -13.21 -49.51 8.43
C LYS A 43 -13.67 -48.68 9.63
N ALA A 44 -14.97 -48.69 9.96
CA ALA A 44 -15.56 -47.95 11.08
C ALA A 44 -16.00 -48.87 12.25
N GLU A 45 -15.80 -50.17 12.12
CA GLU A 45 -16.31 -51.22 13.01
C GLU A 45 -15.88 -51.10 14.50
N PRO A 46 -14.67 -50.64 14.84
CA PRO A 46 -14.29 -50.39 16.24
C PRO A 46 -15.06 -49.22 16.88
N LEU A 47 -15.41 -48.20 16.08
CA LEU A 47 -16.20 -47.04 16.53
C LEU A 47 -17.68 -47.38 16.68
N ILE A 48 -18.20 -48.29 15.85
CA ILE A 48 -19.60 -48.73 15.86
C ILE A 48 -19.87 -49.67 17.05
N GLN A 49 -19.03 -50.69 17.28
CA GLN A 49 -19.28 -51.68 18.34
C GLN A 49 -19.23 -51.10 19.77
N ALA A 50 -18.48 -50.03 19.99
CA ALA A 50 -18.34 -49.43 21.31
C ALA A 50 -19.24 -48.18 21.52
N THR A 51 -19.84 -47.63 20.45
CA THR A 51 -20.96 -46.67 20.54
C THR A 51 -22.34 -47.33 20.59
N GLU A 52 -22.47 -48.60 20.15
CA GLU A 52 -23.71 -49.37 19.97
C GLU A 52 -24.61 -49.51 21.21
N HIS A 53 -24.07 -49.42 22.44
CA HIS A 53 -24.90 -49.65 23.64
C HIS A 53 -25.31 -48.40 24.44
N SER A 54 -24.66 -47.24 24.25
CA SER A 54 -25.00 -46.03 25.02
C SER A 54 -25.29 -44.81 24.16
N SER A 55 -24.39 -44.44 23.25
CA SER A 55 -24.51 -43.23 22.42
C SER A 55 -25.42 -43.43 21.21
N LEU A 56 -25.33 -44.57 20.51
CA LEU A 56 -26.26 -44.97 19.46
C LEU A 56 -27.67 -45.15 20.03
N SER A 57 -27.82 -45.84 21.16
CA SER A 57 -29.12 -45.98 21.82
C SER A 57 -29.74 -44.63 22.19
N MET A 58 -28.93 -43.60 22.49
CA MET A 58 -29.42 -42.26 22.82
C MET A 58 -29.83 -41.48 21.57
N LEU A 59 -29.03 -41.50 20.50
CA LEU A 59 -29.35 -40.88 19.22
C LEU A 59 -30.53 -41.56 18.53
N GLU A 60 -30.59 -42.89 18.56
CA GLU A 60 -31.74 -43.67 18.11
C GLU A 60 -32.94 -43.50 19.02
N ARG A 61 -32.79 -43.36 20.34
CA ARG A 61 -33.90 -42.94 21.23
C ARG A 61 -34.35 -41.52 20.93
N LEU A 62 -33.47 -40.57 20.62
CA LEU A 62 -33.87 -39.23 20.18
C LEU A 62 -34.65 -39.29 18.86
N LYS A 63 -34.24 -40.18 17.95
CA LYS A 63 -34.90 -40.44 16.65
C LYS A 63 -36.20 -41.26 16.79
N ALA A 64 -36.35 -42.08 17.84
CA ALA A 64 -37.45 -43.03 18.04
C ALA A 64 -38.50 -42.57 19.09
N LYS A 65 -38.13 -41.80 20.13
CA LYS A 65 -39.08 -41.29 21.14
C LYS A 65 -39.93 -40.15 20.63
N ALA A 66 -39.55 -39.55 19.51
CA ALA A 66 -40.27 -38.47 18.90
C ALA A 66 -39.94 -38.56 17.42
N GLY A 67 -40.93 -38.44 16.52
CA GLY A 67 -40.66 -38.21 15.08
C GLY A 67 -40.02 -36.84 14.84
N GLU A 68 -39.09 -36.44 15.70
CA GLU A 68 -38.56 -35.11 15.86
C GLU A 68 -37.11 -35.08 15.44
N SER A 69 -36.82 -34.14 14.56
CA SER A 69 -35.48 -33.78 14.11
C SER A 69 -34.55 -33.56 15.30
N PHE A 70 -33.25 -33.85 15.14
CA PHE A 70 -32.15 -33.43 16.03
C PHE A 70 -32.22 -31.93 16.40
N GLU A 71 -32.94 -31.13 15.59
CA GLU A 71 -33.34 -29.76 15.87
C GLU A 71 -34.27 -29.57 17.08
N ARG A 72 -34.86 -30.61 17.67
CA ARG A 72 -35.78 -30.48 18.83
C ARG A 72 -35.24 -31.07 20.13
N ALA A 73 -34.05 -31.66 20.12
CA ALA A 73 -33.42 -32.16 21.34
C ALA A 73 -33.25 -31.04 22.37
N HIS A 74 -33.55 -31.34 23.64
CA HIS A 74 -33.36 -30.42 24.76
C HIS A 74 -31.89 -30.30 25.15
N ASP A 75 -31.48 -29.14 25.66
CA ASP A 75 -30.08 -28.83 26.03
C ASP A 75 -29.44 -29.88 26.95
N TRP A 76 -30.19 -30.42 27.93
CA TRP A 76 -29.70 -31.46 28.84
C TRP A 76 -29.39 -32.79 28.12
N GLN A 77 -30.14 -33.13 27.07
CA GLN A 77 -29.90 -34.35 26.27
C GLN A 77 -28.63 -34.21 25.44
N LEU A 78 -28.38 -33.00 24.95
CA LEU A 78 -27.21 -32.67 24.17
C LEU A 78 -25.95 -32.68 25.04
N GLN A 79 -26.04 -32.17 26.27
CA GLN A 79 -24.97 -32.23 27.25
C GLN A 79 -24.64 -33.66 27.69
N GLU A 80 -25.66 -34.48 28.01
CA GLU A 80 -25.46 -35.89 28.37
C GLU A 80 -24.86 -36.68 27.21
N TRP A 81 -25.28 -36.42 25.97
CA TRP A 81 -24.68 -37.02 24.78
C TRP A 81 -23.20 -36.67 24.67
N ALA A 82 -22.83 -35.39 24.79
CA ALA A 82 -21.44 -34.97 24.68
C ALA A 82 -20.55 -35.57 25.77
N GLN A 83 -21.01 -35.60 27.02
CA GLN A 83 -20.28 -36.24 28.12
C GLN A 83 -20.02 -37.73 27.86
N LYS A 84 -20.98 -38.44 27.25
CA LYS A 84 -20.80 -39.84 26.86
C LYS A 84 -19.77 -40.01 25.76
N ILE A 85 -19.76 -39.12 24.75
CA ILE A 85 -18.73 -39.15 23.71
C ILE A 85 -17.35 -38.81 24.28
N ASP A 86 -17.26 -37.86 25.19
CA ASP A 86 -15.98 -37.47 25.80
C ASP A 86 -15.42 -38.61 26.68
N ALA A 87 -16.29 -39.27 27.47
CA ALA A 87 -15.92 -40.46 28.22
C ALA A 87 -15.48 -41.62 27.29
N TYR A 88 -16.12 -41.74 26.13
CA TYR A 88 -15.74 -42.71 25.12
C TYR A 88 -14.35 -42.42 24.54
N ARG A 89 -14.07 -41.17 24.14
CA ARG A 89 -12.76 -40.73 23.62
C ARG A 89 -11.64 -40.92 24.64
N ALA A 90 -11.92 -40.68 25.92
CA ALA A 90 -10.95 -40.93 26.99
C ALA A 90 -10.50 -42.41 27.05
N GLY A 91 -11.36 -43.35 26.65
CA GLY A 91 -11.03 -44.78 26.52
C GLY A 91 -10.51 -45.19 25.14
N HIS A 92 -10.64 -44.33 24.12
CA HIS A 92 -10.29 -44.63 22.72
C HIS A 92 -9.54 -43.44 22.11
N PRO A 93 -8.22 -43.30 22.39
CA PRO A 93 -7.43 -42.16 21.93
C PRO A 93 -7.40 -41.98 20.40
N ASP A 94 -7.64 -43.06 19.65
CA ASP A 94 -7.69 -43.05 18.18
C ASP A 94 -8.98 -42.42 17.63
N CYS A 95 -10.01 -42.22 18.46
CA CYS A 95 -11.24 -41.55 18.07
C CYS A 95 -11.05 -40.04 18.01
N THR A 96 -11.02 -39.51 16.78
CA THR A 96 -10.89 -38.08 16.53
C THR A 96 -12.26 -37.37 16.51
N VAL A 97 -12.25 -36.03 16.54
CA VAL A 97 -13.50 -35.23 16.40
C VAL A 97 -14.04 -35.34 14.98
N GLU A 98 -13.15 -35.53 14.01
CA GLU A 98 -13.46 -35.73 12.60
C GLU A 98 -14.26 -37.03 12.38
N ASP A 99 -13.90 -38.10 13.10
CA ASP A 99 -14.63 -39.39 13.05
C ASP A 99 -16.05 -39.25 13.63
N GLU A 100 -16.19 -38.47 14.70
CA GLU A 100 -17.49 -38.17 15.31
C GLU A 100 -18.38 -37.35 14.37
N VAL A 101 -17.83 -36.31 13.74
CA VAL A 101 -18.56 -35.52 12.75
C VAL A 101 -18.96 -36.36 11.54
N GLU A 102 -18.07 -37.23 11.07
CA GLU A 102 -18.39 -38.16 9.98
C GLU A 102 -19.53 -39.09 10.38
N HIS A 103 -19.46 -39.68 11.58
CA HIS A 103 -20.55 -40.50 12.10
C HIS A 103 -21.87 -39.70 12.17
N LEU A 104 -21.84 -38.47 12.71
CA LEU A 104 -23.02 -37.60 12.78
C LEU A 104 -23.62 -37.27 11.40
N LEU A 105 -22.77 -37.09 10.39
CA LEU A 105 -23.20 -36.89 9.00
C LEU A 105 -23.84 -38.15 8.38
N THR A 106 -23.36 -39.35 8.75
CA THR A 106 -23.97 -40.60 8.27
C THR A 106 -25.38 -40.81 8.84
N ILE A 107 -25.60 -40.45 10.10
CA ILE A 107 -26.90 -40.63 10.76
C ILE A 107 -27.88 -39.46 10.53
N ASN A 108 -27.35 -38.28 10.15
CA ASN A 108 -28.08 -37.07 9.84
C ASN A 108 -27.51 -36.38 8.58
N PRO A 109 -28.13 -36.57 7.40
CA PRO A 109 -27.54 -36.12 6.13
C PRO A 109 -27.50 -34.59 5.97
N GLY A 110 -28.11 -33.83 6.88
CA GLY A 110 -28.15 -32.37 6.82
C GLY A 110 -26.95 -31.72 7.50
N ALA A 111 -25.83 -31.53 6.79
CA ALA A 111 -24.66 -30.85 7.35
C ALA A 111 -24.99 -29.43 7.88
N ARG A 112 -25.89 -28.69 7.21
CA ARG A 112 -26.42 -27.40 7.70
C ARG A 112 -27.25 -27.55 8.99
N THR A 113 -27.98 -28.64 9.13
CA THR A 113 -28.76 -28.95 10.33
C THR A 113 -27.84 -29.22 11.51
N LEU A 114 -26.80 -30.04 11.32
CA LEU A 114 -25.79 -30.29 12.34
C LEU A 114 -25.09 -29.00 12.78
N ALA A 115 -24.74 -28.14 11.83
CA ALA A 115 -24.08 -26.88 12.16
C ALA A 115 -24.96 -25.95 13.02
N LYS A 116 -26.28 -25.89 12.76
CA LYS A 116 -27.24 -25.20 13.65
C LYS A 116 -27.35 -25.86 15.01
N VAL A 117 -27.28 -27.19 15.08
CA VAL A 117 -27.33 -27.91 16.35
C VAL A 117 -26.08 -27.61 17.17
N PHE A 118 -24.89 -27.71 16.59
CA PHE A 118 -23.67 -27.33 17.27
C PHE A 118 -23.68 -25.85 17.66
N HIS A 119 -24.24 -24.97 16.84
CA HIS A 119 -24.39 -23.56 17.24
C HIS A 119 -25.26 -23.38 18.49
N ARG A 120 -26.30 -24.22 18.67
CA ARG A 120 -27.08 -24.23 19.91
C ARG A 120 -26.31 -24.82 21.09
N PHE A 121 -25.45 -25.83 20.87
CA PHE A 121 -24.61 -26.38 21.93
C PHE A 121 -23.73 -25.31 22.57
N ARG A 122 -23.31 -24.30 21.79
CA ARG A 122 -22.53 -23.17 22.31
C ARG A 122 -23.25 -22.37 23.39
N LYS A 123 -24.58 -22.41 23.42
CA LYS A 123 -25.43 -21.73 24.42
C LYS A 123 -25.65 -22.58 25.67
N VAL A 124 -25.19 -23.83 25.69
CA VAL A 124 -25.27 -24.73 26.85
C VAL A 124 -24.01 -24.55 27.71
N ASP A 125 -24.19 -24.41 29.02
CA ASP A 125 -23.09 -24.18 29.95
C ASP A 125 -22.04 -25.30 29.88
N GLY A 126 -20.77 -24.89 29.71
CA GLY A 126 -19.62 -25.81 29.60
C GLY A 126 -19.43 -26.46 28.22
N MET A 127 -20.32 -26.23 27.25
CA MET A 127 -20.30 -26.91 25.95
C MET A 127 -19.67 -26.10 24.81
N GLN A 128 -19.29 -24.85 25.06
CA GLN A 128 -18.79 -23.94 24.03
C GLN A 128 -17.55 -24.49 23.29
N SER A 129 -16.51 -24.89 24.01
CA SER A 129 -15.27 -25.42 23.41
C SER A 129 -15.54 -26.64 22.53
N ARG A 130 -16.40 -27.56 23.02
CA ARG A 130 -16.75 -28.78 22.31
C ARG A 130 -17.54 -28.49 21.03
N ALA A 131 -18.49 -27.56 21.12
CA ALA A 131 -19.27 -27.13 19.99
C ALA A 131 -18.42 -26.41 18.93
N ASP A 132 -17.42 -25.63 19.35
CA ASP A 132 -16.46 -24.99 18.44
C ASP A 132 -15.61 -26.04 17.71
N GLU A 133 -15.12 -27.07 18.42
CA GLU A 133 -14.41 -28.21 17.81
C GLU A 133 -15.26 -28.96 16.79
N LEU A 134 -16.51 -29.29 17.14
CA LEU A 134 -17.45 -29.99 16.26
C LEU A 134 -17.80 -29.16 15.02
N GLN A 135 -18.02 -27.86 15.18
CA GLN A 135 -18.26 -26.96 14.04
C GLN A 135 -17.05 -26.87 13.14
N ARG A 136 -15.84 -26.77 13.71
CA ARG A 136 -14.61 -26.69 12.94
C ARG A 136 -14.37 -27.95 12.11
N ALA A 137 -14.52 -29.13 12.73
CA ALA A 137 -14.41 -30.41 12.03
C ALA A 137 -15.49 -30.57 10.95
N LEU A 138 -16.72 -30.13 11.22
CA LEU A 138 -17.82 -30.13 10.24
C LEU A 138 -17.54 -29.22 9.04
N VAL A 139 -17.02 -28.01 9.28
CA VAL A 139 -16.64 -27.09 8.21
C VAL A 139 -15.47 -27.65 7.39
N ALA A 140 -14.47 -28.25 8.05
CA ALA A 140 -13.33 -28.86 7.38
C ALA A 140 -13.74 -30.02 6.46
N LYS A 141 -14.76 -30.81 6.85
CA LYS A 141 -15.30 -31.92 6.04
C LYS A 141 -16.25 -31.44 4.92
N ASN A 142 -16.95 -30.33 5.12
CA ASN A 142 -17.98 -29.87 4.19
C ASN A 142 -17.99 -28.33 4.10
N GLU A 143 -17.30 -27.81 3.09
CA GLU A 143 -17.07 -26.37 2.96
C GLU A 143 -18.37 -25.57 2.76
N ASP A 144 -19.38 -26.19 2.15
CA ASP A 144 -20.71 -25.60 1.97
C ASP A 144 -21.43 -25.30 3.27
N VAL A 145 -21.06 -25.99 4.36
CA VAL A 145 -21.57 -25.72 5.68
C VAL A 145 -21.16 -24.34 6.14
N ALA A 146 -19.88 -23.96 6.00
CA ALA A 146 -19.43 -22.62 6.39
C ALA A 146 -20.15 -21.53 5.60
N ARG A 147 -20.34 -21.72 4.29
CA ARG A 147 -21.12 -20.77 3.46
C ARG A 147 -22.54 -20.57 4.01
N GLY A 148 -23.20 -21.65 4.43
CA GLY A 148 -24.52 -21.58 5.06
C GLY A 148 -24.50 -20.96 6.46
N MET A 149 -23.44 -21.23 7.24
CA MET A 149 -23.31 -20.79 8.63
C MET A 149 -22.95 -19.31 8.76
N ILE A 150 -22.26 -18.71 7.80
CA ILE A 150 -22.00 -17.26 7.77
C ILE A 150 -23.28 -16.46 7.96
N ALA A 151 -24.36 -16.84 7.27
CA ALA A 151 -25.65 -16.14 7.40
C ALA A 151 -26.27 -16.31 8.80
N VAL A 152 -26.08 -17.48 9.41
CA VAL A 152 -26.56 -17.76 10.78
C VAL A 152 -25.75 -16.96 11.80
N TRP A 153 -24.42 -17.00 11.71
CA TRP A 153 -23.54 -16.26 12.61
C TRP A 153 -23.75 -14.74 12.52
N LEU A 154 -23.92 -14.20 11.32
CA LEU A 154 -24.24 -12.78 11.12
C LEU A 154 -25.60 -12.42 11.75
N LYS A 155 -26.62 -13.26 11.57
CA LYS A 155 -27.95 -13.04 12.15
C LYS A 155 -27.92 -13.06 13.68
N ASP A 156 -27.15 -13.96 14.26
CA ASP A 156 -27.02 -14.13 15.70
C ASP A 156 -25.96 -13.17 16.31
N GLY A 157 -25.33 -12.32 15.49
CA GLY A 157 -24.35 -11.32 15.94
C GLY A 157 -23.11 -11.95 16.58
N VAL A 158 -22.64 -13.08 16.05
CA VAL A 158 -21.49 -13.80 16.61
C VAL A 158 -20.22 -12.97 16.41
N ASP A 159 -19.46 -12.79 17.47
CA ASP A 159 -18.21 -12.03 17.43
C ASP A 159 -17.21 -12.61 16.40
N PRO A 160 -16.48 -11.78 15.62
CA PRO A 160 -15.55 -12.29 14.62
C PRO A 160 -14.39 -13.14 15.16
N ASP A 161 -13.89 -12.91 16.38
CA ASP A 161 -12.84 -13.77 16.97
C ASP A 161 -13.35 -15.18 17.22
N VAL A 162 -14.61 -15.25 17.62
CA VAL A 162 -15.34 -16.50 17.80
C VAL A 162 -15.58 -17.19 16.45
N VAL A 163 -15.93 -16.45 15.40
CA VAL A 163 -16.04 -17.03 14.06
C VAL A 163 -14.70 -17.53 13.55
N TYR A 164 -13.62 -16.81 13.82
CA TYR A 164 -12.26 -17.26 13.49
C TYR A 164 -11.97 -18.63 14.11
N SER A 165 -12.24 -18.81 15.41
CA SER A 165 -11.97 -20.06 16.11
C SER A 165 -12.82 -21.24 15.60
N MET A 166 -14.00 -20.99 15.04
CA MET A 166 -14.86 -22.03 14.45
C MET A 166 -14.46 -22.42 13.03
N LEU A 167 -13.61 -21.65 12.36
CA LEU A 167 -13.15 -21.96 11.01
C LEU A 167 -11.88 -22.85 11.04
N PRO A 168 -11.66 -23.69 10.01
CA PRO A 168 -10.48 -24.57 9.96
C PRO A 168 -9.13 -23.84 10.02
N ILE A 169 -9.09 -22.54 9.70
CA ILE A 169 -7.90 -21.68 9.77
C ILE A 169 -7.29 -21.58 11.17
N ALA A 170 -8.08 -21.74 12.22
CA ALA A 170 -7.57 -21.66 13.59
C ALA A 170 -6.63 -22.82 13.98
N LEU A 171 -6.65 -23.93 13.24
CA LEU A 171 -5.80 -25.09 13.49
C LEU A 171 -4.59 -25.17 12.54
N LYS A 172 -4.62 -24.43 11.43
CA LYS A 172 -3.62 -24.55 10.38
C LYS A 172 -2.73 -23.31 10.39
N LYS A 173 -1.44 -23.50 10.73
CA LYS A 173 -0.45 -22.48 10.40
C LYS A 173 -0.29 -22.46 8.88
N PRO A 174 -0.32 -21.28 8.24
CA PRO A 174 -0.08 -21.18 6.81
C PRO A 174 1.34 -21.69 6.51
N SER A 175 1.44 -22.83 5.82
CA SER A 175 2.67 -23.22 5.13
C SER A 175 2.58 -22.64 3.73
N THR A 176 3.61 -21.92 3.28
CA THR A 176 3.62 -21.21 1.99
C THR A 176 3.60 -22.12 0.77
N ASP A 177 3.94 -23.41 0.92
CA ASP A 177 4.36 -24.27 -0.20
C ASP A 177 3.44 -25.48 -0.44
N SER A 178 2.20 -25.48 0.04
CA SER A 178 1.31 -26.65 -0.09
C SER A 178 -0.08 -26.33 -0.64
N MET A 179 -0.78 -27.34 -1.18
CA MET A 179 -2.20 -27.24 -1.53
C MET A 179 -3.08 -26.79 -0.36
N GLU A 180 -2.63 -27.01 0.89
CA GLU A 180 -3.35 -26.53 2.08
C GLU A 180 -3.31 -25.00 2.20
N ALA A 181 -2.34 -24.32 1.59
CA ALA A 181 -2.22 -22.87 1.60
C ALA A 181 -3.42 -22.19 0.92
N GLU A 182 -3.89 -22.73 -0.20
CA GLU A 182 -5.04 -22.17 -0.91
C GLU A 182 -6.35 -22.35 -0.12
N ALA A 183 -6.56 -23.52 0.50
CA ALA A 183 -7.71 -23.72 1.37
C ALA A 183 -7.69 -22.77 2.57
N VAL A 184 -6.52 -22.58 3.21
CA VAL A 184 -6.34 -21.60 4.30
C VAL A 184 -6.65 -20.17 3.82
N LYS A 185 -6.22 -19.80 2.60
CA LYS A 185 -6.56 -18.50 1.98
C LYS A 185 -8.06 -18.33 1.79
N GLU A 186 -8.76 -19.32 1.26
CA GLU A 186 -10.21 -19.23 1.04
C GLU A 186 -10.97 -19.07 2.36
N TRP A 187 -10.57 -19.80 3.40
CA TRP A 187 -11.17 -19.68 4.72
C TRP A 187 -10.91 -18.33 5.37
N LEU A 188 -9.69 -17.81 5.26
CA LEU A 188 -9.39 -16.51 5.85
C LEU A 188 -10.05 -15.37 5.05
N LEU A 189 -10.13 -15.46 3.72
CA LEU A 189 -10.94 -14.57 2.90
C LEU A 189 -12.41 -14.60 3.31
N THR A 190 -12.92 -15.78 3.64
CA THR A 190 -14.28 -15.97 4.13
C THR A 190 -14.48 -15.27 5.48
N TRP A 191 -13.53 -15.38 6.38
CA TRP A 191 -13.53 -14.68 7.66
C TRP A 191 -13.44 -13.15 7.52
N ILE A 192 -12.55 -12.63 6.66
CA ILE A 192 -12.46 -11.18 6.40
C ILE A 192 -13.78 -10.64 5.84
N LYS A 193 -14.41 -11.37 4.91
CA LYS A 193 -15.74 -11.03 4.39
C LYS A 193 -16.82 -11.07 5.47
N TYR A 194 -16.68 -11.96 6.46
CA TYR A 194 -17.56 -12.01 7.62
C TYR A 194 -17.39 -10.75 8.48
N VAL A 195 -16.15 -10.39 8.85
CA VAL A 195 -15.81 -9.16 9.59
C VAL A 195 -16.46 -7.94 8.94
N ASP A 196 -16.29 -7.77 7.63
CA ASP A 196 -16.85 -6.63 6.90
C ASP A 196 -18.39 -6.58 6.95
N LYS A 197 -19.05 -7.74 6.88
CA LYS A 197 -20.52 -7.82 6.98
C LYS A 197 -20.99 -7.57 8.41
N HIS A 198 -20.27 -8.09 9.40
CA HIS A 198 -20.55 -7.88 10.81
C HIS A 198 -20.45 -6.39 11.18
N ALA A 199 -19.40 -5.71 10.73
CA ALA A 199 -19.24 -4.27 10.92
C ALA A 199 -20.37 -3.45 10.27
N LYS A 200 -20.81 -3.82 9.07
CA LYS A 200 -21.95 -3.18 8.38
C LYS A 200 -23.28 -3.33 9.11
N LEU A 201 -23.44 -4.37 9.93
CA LEU A 201 -24.63 -4.60 10.75
C LEU A 201 -24.57 -3.89 12.12
N GLY A 202 -23.54 -3.06 12.35
CA GLY A 202 -23.35 -2.31 13.59
C GLY A 202 -22.47 -3.01 14.63
N GLY A 203 -21.86 -4.14 14.28
CA GLY A 203 -20.85 -4.77 15.13
C GLY A 203 -19.55 -3.96 15.18
N SER A 204 -18.83 -4.01 16.30
CA SER A 204 -17.51 -3.36 16.44
C SER A 204 -16.40 -4.38 16.16
N TYR A 205 -15.78 -4.30 14.98
CA TYR A 205 -14.55 -5.05 14.68
C TYR A 205 -13.79 -4.32 13.58
N ASP A 206 -12.75 -3.58 13.96
CA ASP A 206 -12.02 -2.70 13.07
C ASP A 206 -10.77 -3.37 12.47
N ASP A 207 -10.03 -2.60 11.67
CA ASP A 207 -8.84 -3.07 10.97
C ASP A 207 -7.74 -3.42 11.96
N ALA A 208 -7.64 -2.68 13.07
CA ALA A 208 -6.66 -2.93 14.12
C ALA A 208 -6.94 -4.26 14.83
N ALA A 209 -8.19 -4.55 15.18
CA ALA A 209 -8.59 -5.84 15.74
C ALA A 209 -8.29 -6.99 14.77
N THR A 210 -8.65 -6.83 13.50
CA THR A 210 -8.37 -7.82 12.44
C THR A 210 -6.88 -8.13 12.33
N VAL A 211 -6.04 -7.10 12.27
CA VAL A 211 -4.57 -7.24 12.17
C VAL A 211 -3.99 -7.88 13.42
N THR A 212 -4.45 -7.47 14.60
CA THR A 212 -4.00 -8.05 15.88
C THR A 212 -4.28 -9.54 15.91
N LYS A 213 -5.48 -9.93 15.50
CA LYS A 213 -5.88 -11.33 15.45
C LYS A 213 -5.00 -12.15 14.51
N LEU A 214 -4.66 -11.62 13.32
CA LEU A 214 -3.75 -12.30 12.40
C LEU A 214 -2.34 -12.48 13.00
N VAL A 215 -1.80 -11.42 13.61
CA VAL A 215 -0.45 -11.45 14.19
C VAL A 215 -0.37 -12.36 15.41
N ASP A 216 -1.39 -12.34 16.28
CA ASP A 216 -1.43 -13.19 17.49
C ASP A 216 -1.49 -14.68 17.13
N GLU A 217 -2.21 -15.03 16.06
CA GLU A 217 -2.39 -16.42 15.65
C GLU A 217 -1.20 -16.94 14.83
N TRP A 218 -0.69 -16.12 13.90
CA TRP A 218 0.24 -16.58 12.87
C TRP A 218 1.65 -16.00 12.98
N GLY A 219 1.81 -14.87 13.67
CA GLY A 219 3.04 -14.10 13.69
C GLY A 219 3.06 -13.00 12.61
N GLU A 220 4.00 -12.06 12.78
CA GLU A 220 4.16 -10.90 11.91
C GLU A 220 4.49 -11.28 10.46
N LYS A 221 5.45 -12.18 10.26
CA LYS A 221 5.92 -12.57 8.92
C LYS A 221 4.84 -13.28 8.13
N GLU A 222 4.22 -14.28 8.73
CA GLU A 222 3.15 -15.07 8.11
C GLU A 222 1.93 -14.20 7.80
N SER A 223 1.62 -13.21 8.65
CA SER A 223 0.57 -12.22 8.39
C SER A 223 0.90 -11.34 7.19
N VAL A 224 2.15 -10.89 7.04
CA VAL A 224 2.63 -10.13 5.86
C VAL A 224 2.50 -10.98 4.61
N ASP A 225 3.14 -12.16 4.59
CA ASP A 225 3.16 -13.05 3.41
C ASP A 225 1.72 -13.37 2.98
N PHE A 226 0.84 -13.60 3.94
CA PHE A 226 -0.57 -13.86 3.70
C PHE A 226 -1.30 -12.67 3.09
N LEU A 227 -1.29 -11.50 3.73
CA LEU A 227 -2.04 -10.33 3.24
C LEU A 227 -1.57 -9.96 1.84
N LEU A 228 -0.27 -10.05 1.57
CA LEU A 228 0.29 -9.79 0.25
C LEU A 228 -0.16 -10.83 -0.78
N SER A 229 -0.30 -12.11 -0.40
CA SER A 229 -0.86 -13.15 -1.28
C SER A 229 -2.32 -12.89 -1.70
N LEU A 230 -3.07 -12.10 -0.91
CA LEU A 230 -4.47 -11.76 -1.19
C LEU A 230 -4.68 -10.52 -2.06
N GLN A 231 -3.63 -9.84 -2.51
CA GLN A 231 -3.76 -8.60 -3.29
C GLN A 231 -4.61 -8.76 -4.56
N ASN A 232 -4.68 -9.97 -5.12
CA ASN A 232 -5.45 -10.28 -6.33
C ASN A 232 -6.84 -10.89 -6.05
N ALA A 233 -7.26 -11.04 -4.78
CA ALA A 233 -8.45 -11.78 -4.37
C ALA A 233 -9.80 -11.03 -4.55
N GLY A 234 -9.85 -10.00 -5.41
CA GLY A 234 -11.06 -9.18 -5.63
C GLY A 234 -11.48 -8.29 -4.45
N ILE A 235 -10.71 -8.29 -3.35
CA ILE A 235 -10.91 -7.43 -2.17
C ILE A 235 -9.71 -6.52 -1.92
N LYS A 236 -8.96 -6.16 -2.96
CA LYS A 236 -7.71 -5.39 -2.88
C LYS A 236 -7.80 -4.16 -1.95
N PRO A 237 -8.81 -3.27 -2.04
CA PRO A 237 -8.86 -2.10 -1.16
C PRO A 237 -8.97 -2.45 0.33
N ARG A 238 -9.56 -3.61 0.67
CA ARG A 238 -9.60 -4.11 2.05
C ARG A 238 -8.22 -4.56 2.51
N ILE A 239 -7.53 -5.32 1.65
CA ILE A 239 -6.19 -5.85 1.91
C ILE A 239 -5.16 -4.71 2.03
N ASP A 240 -5.24 -3.69 1.18
CA ASP A 240 -4.38 -2.51 1.27
C ASP A 240 -4.53 -1.84 2.65
N ARG A 241 -5.76 -1.62 3.13
CA ARG A 241 -6.01 -1.05 4.47
C ARG A 241 -5.49 -1.92 5.61
N LEU A 242 -5.68 -3.24 5.53
CA LEU A 242 -5.15 -4.17 6.53
C LEU A 242 -3.61 -4.18 6.53
N THR A 243 -2.98 -4.08 5.36
CA THR A 243 -1.53 -4.00 5.21
C THR A 243 -0.97 -2.68 5.77
N GLY A 244 -1.64 -1.56 5.50
CA GLY A 244 -1.34 -0.27 6.12
C GLY A 244 -1.49 -0.30 7.65
N THR A 245 -2.56 -0.93 8.15
CA THR A 245 -2.79 -1.08 9.59
C THR A 245 -1.73 -1.99 10.26
N LEU A 246 -1.32 -3.06 9.57
CA LEU A 246 -0.25 -3.97 10.01
C LEU A 246 1.08 -3.23 10.14
N SER A 247 1.47 -2.47 9.13
CA SER A 247 2.71 -1.68 9.16
C SER A 247 2.69 -0.54 10.17
N GLU A 248 1.52 0.07 10.42
CA GLU A 248 1.38 1.09 11.45
C GLU A 248 1.54 0.50 12.86
N LYS A 249 0.89 -0.64 13.13
CA LYS A 249 0.89 -1.26 14.46
C LYS A 249 2.18 -2.04 14.76
N TYR A 250 2.80 -2.60 13.73
CA TYR A 250 4.02 -3.41 13.82
C TYR A 250 5.06 -2.89 12.81
N PRO A 251 5.76 -1.77 13.10
CA PRO A 251 6.63 -1.10 12.13
C PRO A 251 7.75 -1.96 11.53
N ASP A 252 8.21 -2.98 12.27
CA ASP A 252 9.24 -3.91 11.80
C ASP A 252 8.75 -4.80 10.63
N THR A 253 7.43 -4.97 10.48
CA THR A 253 6.83 -5.70 9.35
C THR A 253 7.06 -5.02 8.01
N LEU A 254 7.29 -3.70 7.97
CA LEU A 254 7.54 -2.98 6.72
C LEU A 254 8.76 -3.51 5.96
N LYS A 255 9.82 -3.91 6.68
CA LYS A 255 11.00 -4.50 6.05
C LYS A 255 10.67 -5.85 5.41
N LEU A 256 9.84 -6.65 6.07
CA LEU A 256 9.36 -7.93 5.52
C LEU A 256 8.49 -7.68 4.28
N MET A 257 7.60 -6.67 4.33
CA MET A 257 6.79 -6.27 3.19
C MET A 257 7.65 -5.80 2.01
N PHE A 258 8.71 -5.03 2.27
CA PHE A 258 9.64 -4.56 1.23
C PHE A 258 10.31 -5.74 0.51
N ASP A 259 10.76 -6.76 1.23
CA ASP A 259 11.34 -7.95 0.60
C ASP A 259 10.35 -8.67 -0.32
N VAL A 260 9.09 -8.80 0.11
CA VAL A 260 8.03 -9.45 -0.69
C VAL A 260 7.64 -8.61 -1.90
N TRP A 261 7.48 -7.30 -1.74
CA TRP A 261 7.17 -6.36 -2.82
C TRP A 261 8.31 -6.26 -3.83
N LEU A 262 9.56 -6.22 -3.38
CA LEU A 262 10.73 -6.25 -4.25
C LEU A 262 10.77 -7.56 -5.04
N LYS A 263 10.57 -8.72 -4.41
CA LYS A 263 10.52 -10.02 -5.10
C LYS A 263 9.41 -10.06 -6.16
N SER A 264 8.27 -9.47 -5.86
CA SER A 264 7.10 -9.42 -6.75
C SER A 264 7.16 -8.27 -7.77
N ASN A 265 8.23 -7.47 -7.76
CA ASN A 265 8.39 -6.28 -8.61
C ASN A 265 7.19 -5.32 -8.52
N THR A 266 6.71 -5.09 -7.29
CA THR A 266 5.55 -4.23 -7.04
C THR A 266 5.91 -2.77 -7.29
N ASP A 267 5.13 -2.10 -8.16
CA ASP A 267 5.32 -0.70 -8.51
C ASP A 267 5.34 0.19 -7.25
N PRO A 268 6.31 1.11 -7.09
CA PRO A 268 6.42 1.94 -5.89
C PRO A 268 5.21 2.85 -5.63
N LEU A 269 4.38 3.18 -6.64
CA LEU A 269 3.11 3.88 -6.43
C LEU A 269 2.07 2.96 -5.77
N VAL A 270 2.02 1.69 -6.17
CA VAL A 270 1.14 0.73 -5.52
C VAL A 270 1.58 0.51 -4.07
N VAL A 271 2.89 0.47 -3.81
CA VAL A 271 3.42 0.42 -2.44
C VAL A 271 3.06 1.67 -1.64
N PHE A 272 3.16 2.87 -2.24
CA PHE A 272 2.72 4.11 -1.59
C PHE A 272 1.28 4.00 -1.09
N ASP A 273 0.37 3.52 -1.94
CA ASP A 273 -1.06 3.35 -1.62
C ASP A 273 -1.32 2.33 -0.51
N MET A 274 -0.42 1.36 -0.32
CA MET A 274 -0.54 0.30 0.70
C MET A 274 0.10 0.67 2.04
N MET A 275 0.99 1.66 2.06
CA MET A 275 1.62 2.13 3.29
C MET A 275 0.65 2.98 4.14
N PRO A 276 0.94 3.19 5.45
CA PRO A 276 0.08 4.01 6.32
C PRO A 276 -0.17 5.41 5.74
N ILE A 277 0.82 5.97 5.04
CA ILE A 277 0.73 7.27 4.39
C ILE A 277 -0.28 7.34 3.24
N GLY A 278 -0.40 6.29 2.41
CA GLY A 278 -1.36 6.23 1.31
C GLY A 278 -2.74 5.74 1.75
N THR A 279 -2.79 4.71 2.60
CA THR A 279 -4.04 4.09 3.07
C THR A 279 -4.91 5.03 3.89
N LYS A 280 -4.31 5.96 4.65
CA LYS A 280 -5.06 6.96 5.42
C LYS A 280 -5.82 7.92 4.51
N GLY A 281 -5.57 7.97 3.19
CA GLY A 281 -6.28 8.81 2.22
C GLY A 281 -6.15 10.32 2.45
N ASP A 282 -5.43 10.71 3.50
CA ASP A 282 -5.53 11.99 4.20
C ASP A 282 -4.17 12.70 4.24
N LEU A 283 -3.17 12.24 3.48
CA LEU A 283 -2.09 13.15 3.05
C LEU A 283 -2.70 14.43 2.45
N MET A 284 -3.87 14.25 1.83
CA MET A 284 -4.86 15.28 1.54
C MET A 284 -5.43 15.92 2.82
N GLY A 285 -4.74 16.94 3.34
CA GLY A 285 -5.22 17.70 4.47
C GLY A 285 -4.34 17.55 5.69
N ARG A 286 -3.70 16.42 5.97
CA ARG A 286 -2.90 16.29 7.22
C ARG A 286 -1.70 17.23 7.31
N LEU A 287 -1.22 17.85 6.22
CA LEU A 287 -0.11 18.81 6.31
C LEU A 287 -0.45 20.06 7.13
N HIS A 288 -1.72 20.44 7.29
CA HIS A 288 -2.07 21.55 8.20
C HIS A 288 -1.87 21.19 9.69
N ARG A 289 -1.76 19.90 10.00
CA ARG A 289 -1.53 19.36 11.35
C ARG A 289 -0.05 19.12 11.59
N ARG A 290 0.64 20.15 12.10
CA ARG A 290 2.08 20.09 12.40
C ARG A 290 2.46 18.98 13.37
N ASP A 291 1.54 18.58 14.25
CA ASP A 291 1.71 17.45 15.16
C ASP A 291 1.84 16.09 14.46
N LEU A 292 1.46 16.00 13.18
CA LEU A 292 1.57 14.78 12.36
C LEU A 292 2.77 14.78 11.43
N TRP A 293 3.56 15.85 11.37
CA TRP A 293 4.66 15.97 10.40
C TRP A 293 5.77 14.94 10.60
N GLU A 294 6.06 14.58 11.84
CA GLU A 294 7.04 13.53 12.15
C GLU A 294 6.59 12.16 11.62
N GLU A 295 5.31 11.83 11.82
CA GLU A 295 4.70 10.60 11.29
C GLU A 295 4.73 10.59 9.75
N ILE A 296 4.29 11.67 9.11
CA ILE A 296 4.27 11.79 7.64
C ILE A 296 5.69 11.69 7.07
N ALA A 297 6.66 12.37 7.68
CA ALA A 297 8.05 12.29 7.24
C ALA A 297 8.60 10.87 7.42
N ARG A 298 8.37 10.22 8.56
CA ARG A 298 8.80 8.83 8.76
C ARG A 298 8.24 7.91 7.67
N ASP A 299 6.94 7.99 7.40
CA ASP A 299 6.29 7.10 6.43
C ASP A 299 6.73 7.41 4.98
N LEU A 300 6.91 8.69 4.61
CA LEU A 300 7.52 9.10 3.34
C LEU A 300 8.96 8.58 3.20
N SER A 301 9.73 8.54 4.30
CA SER A 301 11.11 8.07 4.29
C SER A 301 11.17 6.59 3.97
N GLN A 302 10.31 5.81 4.63
CA GLN A 302 10.20 4.37 4.41
C GLN A 302 9.77 4.08 2.97
N TRP A 303 8.78 4.81 2.46
CA TRP A 303 8.38 4.68 1.07
C TRP A 303 9.52 5.02 0.09
N HIS A 304 10.24 6.12 0.34
CA HIS A 304 11.35 6.53 -0.51
C HIS A 304 12.50 5.52 -0.47
N GLU A 305 12.76 4.91 0.68
CA GLU A 305 13.71 3.80 0.82
C GLU A 305 13.31 2.63 -0.10
N TYR A 306 12.04 2.23 -0.09
CA TYR A 306 11.53 1.20 -1.02
C TYR A 306 11.70 1.60 -2.49
N ASP A 307 11.30 2.82 -2.87
CA ASP A 307 11.41 3.33 -4.24
C ASP A 307 12.87 3.32 -4.75
N MET A 308 13.81 3.66 -3.86
CA MET A 308 15.25 3.58 -4.13
C MET A 308 15.74 2.13 -4.29
N MET A 309 15.31 1.21 -3.42
CA MET A 309 15.66 -0.21 -3.53
C MET A 309 15.10 -0.85 -4.82
N HIS A 310 13.85 -0.54 -5.14
CA HIS A 310 13.17 -1.01 -6.35
C HIS A 310 13.90 -0.51 -7.61
N SER A 311 14.24 0.79 -7.65
CA SER A 311 14.97 1.39 -8.76
C SER A 311 16.38 0.83 -8.91
N LYS A 312 17.07 0.56 -7.79
CA LYS A 312 18.38 -0.10 -7.79
C LYS A 312 18.29 -1.52 -8.36
N LYS A 313 17.31 -2.31 -7.90
CA LYS A 313 17.07 -3.67 -8.42
C LYS A 313 16.81 -3.64 -9.93
N ALA A 314 15.94 -2.75 -10.40
CA ALA A 314 15.64 -2.62 -11.82
C ALA A 314 16.88 -2.22 -12.65
N PHE A 315 17.74 -1.33 -12.12
CA PHE A 315 19.00 -0.96 -12.77
C PHE A 315 20.01 -2.11 -12.83
N GLU A 316 20.09 -2.93 -11.77
CA GLU A 316 20.93 -4.13 -11.73
C GLU A 316 20.44 -5.20 -12.73
N GLU A 317 19.12 -5.34 -12.91
CA GLU A 317 18.51 -6.26 -13.88
C GLU A 317 18.62 -5.77 -15.34
N SER A 318 18.84 -4.47 -15.58
CA SER A 318 18.91 -3.87 -16.93
C SER A 318 20.34 -3.80 -17.52
N ASP A 319 21.32 -4.48 -16.92
CA ASP A 319 22.76 -4.36 -17.21
C ASP A 319 23.27 -2.90 -17.15
N GLY A 320 22.55 -2.01 -16.46
CA GLY A 320 22.86 -0.58 -16.37
C GLY A 320 22.80 0.19 -17.69
N LYS A 321 22.19 -0.37 -18.75
CA LYS A 321 22.16 0.24 -20.09
C LYS A 321 20.92 1.08 -20.37
N ASN A 322 19.88 0.97 -19.57
CA ASN A 322 18.62 1.67 -19.80
C ASN A 322 18.46 2.88 -18.88
N GLY A 323 18.46 4.08 -19.45
CA GLY A 323 18.05 5.29 -18.72
C GLY A 323 16.57 5.30 -18.32
N GLN A 324 15.78 4.27 -18.68
CA GLN A 324 14.36 4.16 -18.39
C GLN A 324 14.07 3.90 -16.91
N GLU A 325 14.95 3.22 -16.17
CA GLU A 325 14.72 2.96 -14.75
C GLU A 325 14.80 4.24 -13.90
N LEU A 326 15.75 5.13 -14.20
CA LEU A 326 15.81 6.46 -13.58
C LEU A 326 14.58 7.31 -13.90
N LEU A 327 13.99 7.13 -15.09
CA LEU A 327 12.73 7.79 -15.45
C LEU A 327 11.56 7.24 -14.65
N SER A 328 11.56 5.95 -14.31
CA SER A 328 10.54 5.35 -13.45
C SER A 328 10.59 5.93 -12.03
N LEU A 329 11.77 6.00 -11.41
CA LEU A 329 11.98 6.66 -10.11
C LEU A 329 11.44 8.11 -10.12
N LEU A 330 11.83 8.88 -11.14
CA LEU A 330 11.38 10.26 -11.30
C LEU A 330 9.87 10.34 -11.49
N LYS A 331 9.24 9.41 -12.23
CA LYS A 331 7.79 9.38 -12.44
C LYS A 331 7.05 9.16 -11.12
N THR A 332 7.52 8.21 -10.32
CA THR A 332 6.92 7.86 -9.04
C THR A 332 7.08 9.00 -8.01
N THR A 333 8.30 9.51 -7.86
CA THR A 333 8.59 10.69 -7.01
C THR A 333 7.73 11.90 -7.43
N ASN A 334 7.61 12.18 -8.73
CA ASN A 334 6.77 13.26 -9.22
C ASN A 334 5.28 13.06 -8.89
N HIS A 335 4.78 11.82 -8.88
CA HIS A 335 3.39 11.55 -8.53
C HIS A 335 3.12 11.88 -7.06
N VAL A 336 3.96 11.40 -6.14
CA VAL A 336 3.83 11.70 -4.70
C VAL A 336 3.94 13.20 -4.43
N ILE A 337 4.86 13.89 -5.12
CA ILE A 337 4.95 15.35 -5.07
C ILE A 337 3.65 16.00 -5.57
N ASN A 338 3.07 15.54 -6.68
CA ASN A 338 1.80 16.09 -7.16
C ASN A 338 0.67 15.87 -6.14
N LEU A 339 0.63 14.72 -5.46
CA LEU A 339 -0.33 14.47 -4.38
C LEU A 339 -0.16 15.47 -3.22
N LEU A 340 1.08 15.74 -2.80
CA LEU A 340 1.36 16.77 -1.79
C LEU A 340 0.85 18.15 -2.22
N LEU A 341 1.06 18.52 -3.49
CA LEU A 341 0.74 19.84 -4.02
C LEU A 341 -0.74 20.08 -4.32
N GLN A 342 -1.45 19.07 -4.82
CA GLN A 342 -2.86 19.19 -5.19
C GLN A 342 -3.78 19.25 -3.97
N SER A 343 -3.33 18.68 -2.86
CA SER A 343 -4.20 18.30 -1.77
C SER A 343 -4.06 19.17 -0.52
N ASN A 344 -3.13 20.12 -0.55
CA ASN A 344 -2.76 20.93 0.61
C ASN A 344 -2.64 22.40 0.23
N LYS A 345 -2.80 23.29 1.22
CA LYS A 345 -2.62 24.72 0.98
C LYS A 345 -1.16 25.00 0.66
N PRO A 346 -0.86 25.99 -0.21
CA PRO A 346 0.51 26.30 -0.54
C PRO A 346 1.42 26.61 0.66
N SER A 347 0.89 27.28 1.69
CA SER A 347 1.61 27.54 2.94
C SER A 347 2.07 26.25 3.63
N ASP A 348 1.18 25.27 3.73
CA ASP A 348 1.40 24.07 4.52
C ASP A 348 2.47 23.18 3.86
N VAL A 349 2.45 23.08 2.53
CA VAL A 349 3.49 22.34 1.79
C VAL A 349 4.85 23.03 1.88
N VAL A 350 4.89 24.36 1.80
CA VAL A 350 6.15 25.11 1.92
C VAL A 350 6.75 24.96 3.32
N GLU A 351 5.95 25.11 4.37
CA GLU A 351 6.44 24.90 5.73
C GLU A 351 6.85 23.43 5.98
N PHE A 352 6.13 22.47 5.42
CA PHE A 352 6.50 21.06 5.49
C PHE A 352 7.81 20.77 4.74
N ALA A 353 8.05 21.41 3.58
CA ALA A 353 9.32 21.29 2.86
C ALA A 353 10.49 21.84 3.68
N GLU A 354 10.31 22.95 4.40
CA GLU A 354 11.31 23.48 5.33
C GLU A 354 11.56 22.52 6.51
N TYR A 355 10.49 21.91 7.05
CA TYR A 355 10.63 20.87 8.06
C TYR A 355 11.45 19.69 7.55
N LEU A 356 11.13 19.15 6.37
CA LEU A 356 11.90 18.07 5.75
C LEU A 356 13.36 18.48 5.48
N ARG A 357 13.60 19.73 5.08
CA ARG A 357 14.96 20.24 4.84
C ARG A 357 15.84 20.21 6.08
N ALA A 358 15.26 20.44 7.26
CA ALA A 358 15.97 20.36 8.52
C ALA A 358 16.36 18.91 8.89
N LEU A 359 15.70 17.91 8.30
CA LEU A 359 16.01 16.49 8.50
C LEU A 359 17.13 16.02 7.58
N LYS A 360 18.07 15.24 8.12
CA LYS A 360 19.17 14.66 7.34
C LYS A 360 18.64 13.61 6.35
N GLY A 361 19.11 13.63 5.11
CA GLY A 361 18.78 12.63 4.08
C GLY A 361 17.65 13.02 3.12
N TRP A 362 16.95 14.12 3.37
CA TRP A 362 15.77 14.55 2.58
C TRP A 362 16.08 15.50 1.42
N GLY A 363 17.35 15.87 1.24
CA GLY A 363 17.74 16.91 0.30
C GLY A 363 17.25 16.70 -1.13
N HIS A 364 17.22 15.45 -1.62
CA HIS A 364 16.71 15.14 -2.95
C HIS A 364 15.20 15.34 -3.08
N LEU A 365 14.39 14.79 -2.15
CA LEU A 365 12.94 14.95 -2.21
C LEU A 365 12.52 16.41 -2.02
N VAL A 366 13.15 17.11 -1.07
CA VAL A 366 12.93 18.55 -0.83
C VAL A 366 13.25 19.36 -2.08
N PHE A 367 14.39 19.08 -2.73
CA PHE A 367 14.77 19.70 -3.98
C PHE A 367 13.72 19.49 -5.08
N GLU A 368 13.25 18.25 -5.25
CA GLU A 368 12.24 17.91 -6.26
C GLU A 368 10.87 18.54 -5.96
N LEU A 369 10.47 18.55 -4.68
CA LEU A 369 9.25 19.20 -4.21
C LEU A 369 9.28 20.70 -4.49
N GLU A 370 10.38 21.38 -4.14
CA GLU A 370 10.61 22.80 -4.45
C GLU A 370 10.60 23.07 -5.93
N ARG A 371 11.34 22.27 -6.70
CA ARG A 371 11.40 22.40 -8.15
C ARG A 371 10.01 22.31 -8.78
N LYS A 372 9.18 21.39 -8.29
CA LYS A 372 7.80 21.24 -8.74
C LYS A 372 6.93 22.41 -8.30
N MET A 373 7.00 22.83 -7.03
CA MET A 373 6.32 24.04 -6.53
C MET A 373 6.63 25.26 -7.38
N PHE A 374 7.88 25.43 -7.80
CA PHE A 374 8.30 26.50 -8.71
C PHE A 374 7.74 26.37 -10.11
N SER A 375 7.64 25.14 -10.63
CA SER A 375 7.07 24.89 -11.97
C SER A 375 5.58 25.28 -12.06
N GLU A 376 4.87 25.26 -10.94
CA GLU A 376 3.47 25.71 -10.81
C GLU A 376 3.37 27.23 -10.67
N ALA A 377 3.92 27.98 -11.63
CA ALA A 377 4.14 29.43 -11.55
C ALA A 377 2.91 30.30 -11.21
N TYR A 378 1.69 29.76 -11.31
CA TYR A 378 0.42 30.46 -11.05
C TYR A 378 -0.26 30.10 -9.72
N SER A 379 0.35 29.23 -8.91
CA SER A 379 -0.28 28.61 -7.73
C SER A 379 -0.04 29.34 -6.39
N GLY A 380 0.71 30.45 -6.39
CA GLY A 380 1.15 31.13 -5.16
C GLY A 380 2.37 30.48 -4.47
N TYR A 381 2.71 29.22 -4.80
CA TYR A 381 3.90 28.53 -4.25
C TYR A 381 5.20 29.33 -4.37
N PRO A 382 5.55 29.93 -5.54
CA PRO A 382 6.83 30.64 -5.67
C PRO A 382 6.98 31.79 -4.67
N ALA A 383 5.92 32.56 -4.42
CA ALA A 383 5.98 33.71 -3.50
C ALA A 383 6.25 33.28 -2.06
N LEU A 384 5.57 32.24 -1.59
CA LEU A 384 5.75 31.67 -0.25
C LEU A 384 7.15 31.05 -0.09
N LEU A 385 7.65 30.36 -1.11
CA LEU A 385 9.01 29.81 -1.09
C LEU A 385 10.05 30.92 -0.99
N TYR A 386 9.91 32.02 -1.72
CA TYR A 386 10.84 33.14 -1.59
C TYR A 386 10.85 33.76 -0.22
N GLU A 387 9.66 33.94 0.39
CA GLU A 387 9.55 34.45 1.75
C GLU A 387 10.28 33.53 2.73
N LYS A 388 10.05 32.22 2.66
CA LYS A 388 10.74 31.25 3.53
C LYS A 388 12.24 31.15 3.28
N TRP A 389 12.67 31.14 2.03
CA TRP A 389 14.09 31.16 1.69
C TRP A 389 14.78 32.42 2.22
N ALA A 390 14.10 33.57 2.16
CA ALA A 390 14.63 34.83 2.70
C ALA A 390 14.69 34.80 4.24
N GLU A 391 13.66 34.25 4.91
CA GLU A 391 13.63 34.07 6.37
C GLU A 391 14.84 33.25 6.87
N ILE A 392 15.20 32.17 6.16
CA ILE A 392 16.33 31.30 6.53
C ILE A 392 17.66 31.71 5.89
N ASN A 393 17.68 32.83 5.14
CA ASN A 393 18.83 33.31 4.38
C ASN A 393 19.47 32.25 3.46
N LEU A 394 18.64 31.50 2.73
CA LEU A 394 19.09 30.42 1.87
C LEU A 394 20.01 30.97 0.76
N PRO A 395 21.19 30.36 0.50
CA PRO A 395 22.10 30.95 -0.46
C PRO A 395 21.53 30.82 -1.90
N PRO A 396 21.55 31.89 -2.71
CA PRO A 396 21.12 31.97 -4.10
C PRO A 396 21.58 30.86 -5.02
N HIS A 397 22.71 30.19 -4.77
CA HIS A 397 23.08 29.02 -5.57
C HIS A 397 22.18 27.82 -5.27
N ALA A 398 21.77 27.62 -4.01
CA ALA A 398 20.77 26.61 -3.64
C ALA A 398 19.40 26.96 -4.22
N VAL A 399 18.98 28.22 -4.04
CA VAL A 399 17.74 28.76 -4.64
C VAL A 399 17.73 28.60 -6.16
N PHE A 400 18.83 28.95 -6.83
CA PHE A 400 18.98 28.79 -8.28
C PHE A 400 18.87 27.32 -8.69
N ASN A 401 19.52 26.41 -7.97
CA ASN A 401 19.46 24.98 -8.26
C ASN A 401 18.01 24.46 -8.18
N SER A 402 17.24 24.87 -7.16
CA SER A 402 15.83 24.49 -6.99
C SER A 402 14.90 25.07 -8.08
N MET A 403 15.35 26.04 -8.89
CA MET A 403 14.54 26.58 -9.98
C MET A 403 14.64 25.73 -11.25
N PRO A 404 13.55 25.56 -12.03
CA PRO A 404 13.58 24.87 -13.31
C PRO A 404 14.60 25.44 -14.31
N ILE A 405 14.96 26.72 -14.17
CA ILE A 405 15.95 27.39 -15.03
C ILE A 405 17.33 26.72 -14.96
N SER A 406 17.72 26.11 -13.83
CA SER A 406 19.03 25.46 -13.65
C SER A 406 19.27 24.26 -14.58
N THR A 407 18.19 23.63 -15.07
CA THR A 407 18.25 22.46 -15.94
C THR A 407 18.50 22.81 -17.42
N VAL A 408 18.42 24.10 -17.76
CA VAL A 408 18.57 24.59 -19.13
C VAL A 408 20.05 24.60 -19.51
N ARG A 409 20.44 23.80 -20.50
CA ARG A 409 21.78 23.86 -21.09
C ARG A 409 21.68 24.43 -22.50
N ASN A 410 22.69 25.23 -22.90
CA ASN A 410 22.89 25.72 -24.26
C ASN A 410 21.76 26.61 -24.81
N TYR A 411 21.66 27.83 -24.30
CA TYR A 411 20.78 28.86 -24.88
C TYR A 411 21.14 29.11 -26.35
N ASN A 412 20.17 28.89 -27.24
CA ASN A 412 20.25 29.29 -28.64
C ASN A 412 19.01 30.12 -28.99
N PRO A 413 19.15 31.46 -29.15
CA PRO A 413 18.03 32.34 -29.41
C PRO A 413 17.30 32.03 -30.73
N GLU A 414 17.97 31.38 -31.69
CA GLU A 414 17.40 31.03 -33.00
C GLU A 414 16.62 29.71 -32.97
N LYS A 415 16.88 28.84 -31.99
CA LYS A 415 16.29 27.50 -31.90
C LYS A 415 15.26 27.36 -30.78
N GLU A 416 15.24 28.26 -29.82
CA GLU A 416 14.27 28.21 -28.73
C GLU A 416 12.92 28.78 -29.16
N LEU A 417 11.86 27.97 -29.03
CA LEU A 417 10.48 28.42 -29.17
C LEU A 417 10.17 29.55 -28.16
N ALA A 418 9.28 30.48 -28.53
CA ALA A 418 8.96 31.65 -27.71
C ALA A 418 8.43 31.30 -26.30
N ARG A 419 7.64 30.23 -26.15
CA ARG A 419 7.03 29.83 -24.87
C ARG A 419 8.03 29.32 -23.81
N PRO A 420 8.98 28.41 -24.13
CA PRO A 420 10.07 28.05 -23.22
C PRO A 420 10.89 29.25 -22.72
N LEU A 421 11.10 30.26 -23.57
CA LEU A 421 11.86 31.46 -23.24
C LEU A 421 11.17 32.33 -22.18
N GLU A 422 9.87 32.54 -22.33
CA GLU A 422 9.07 33.36 -21.39
C GLU A 422 9.10 32.77 -19.97
N ARG A 423 8.97 31.45 -19.84
CA ARG A 423 9.08 30.78 -18.54
C ARG A 423 10.46 30.98 -17.90
N LYS A 424 11.54 30.87 -18.68
CA LYS A 424 12.91 31.12 -18.18
C LYS A 424 13.06 32.54 -17.66
N PHE A 425 12.50 33.52 -18.35
CA PHE A 425 12.55 34.91 -17.92
C PHE A 425 11.70 35.19 -16.68
N ILE A 426 10.58 34.48 -16.50
CA ILE A 426 9.83 34.54 -15.22
C ILE A 426 10.72 34.04 -14.08
N PHE A 427 11.38 32.89 -14.22
CA PHE A 427 12.26 32.36 -13.17
C PHE A 427 13.46 33.27 -12.90
N LEU A 428 14.09 33.81 -13.94
CA LEU A 428 15.19 34.75 -13.77
C LEU A 428 14.75 36.04 -13.06
N LYS A 429 13.58 36.60 -13.41
CA LYS A 429 13.02 37.76 -12.71
C LYS A 429 12.87 37.48 -11.22
N GLN A 430 12.37 36.30 -10.88
CA GLN A 430 12.12 35.94 -9.49
C GLN A 430 13.41 35.66 -8.72
N LEU A 431 14.41 35.00 -9.32
CA LEU A 431 15.76 34.88 -8.76
C LEU A 431 16.38 36.25 -8.49
N LEU A 432 16.27 37.18 -9.43
CA LEU A 432 16.82 38.52 -9.26
C LEU A 432 16.13 39.27 -8.13
N LYS A 433 14.79 39.18 -8.02
CA LYS A 433 14.06 39.72 -6.87
C LYS A 433 14.56 39.15 -5.55
N TYR A 434 14.74 37.83 -5.47
CA TYR A 434 15.28 37.17 -4.28
C TYR A 434 16.69 37.65 -3.93
N VAL A 435 17.59 37.68 -4.91
CA VAL A 435 18.96 38.14 -4.71
C VAL A 435 18.99 39.61 -4.30
N ASP A 436 18.11 40.43 -4.85
CA ASP A 436 18.05 41.87 -4.58
C ASP A 436 17.32 42.22 -3.29
N ASP A 437 16.62 41.28 -2.65
CA ASP A 437 15.95 41.50 -1.37
C ASP A 437 16.98 41.87 -0.28
N ASP A 438 16.68 42.94 0.46
CA ASP A 438 17.53 43.46 1.54
C ASP A 438 17.59 42.51 2.74
N LYS A 439 16.59 41.62 2.90
CA LYS A 439 16.59 40.57 3.92
C LYS A 439 17.63 39.47 3.62
N VAL A 440 17.99 39.29 2.35
CA VAL A 440 18.99 38.29 1.94
C VAL A 440 20.38 38.89 2.12
N THR A 441 21.00 38.55 3.25
CA THR A 441 22.34 39.02 3.61
C THR A 441 23.41 38.04 3.14
N PHE A 442 24.28 38.51 2.25
CA PHE A 442 25.42 37.71 1.79
C PHE A 442 26.62 37.87 2.70
N ILE A 443 26.97 36.81 3.40
CA ILE A 443 28.29 36.69 4.02
C ILE A 443 29.08 35.67 3.19
N ASP A 444 29.73 36.13 2.11
CA ASP A 444 30.75 35.31 1.47
C ASP A 444 31.98 35.27 2.38
N HIS A 445 32.12 34.19 3.13
CA HIS A 445 33.24 33.98 4.04
C HIS A 445 34.60 33.89 3.31
N ARG A 446 34.62 33.74 1.98
CA ARG A 446 35.87 33.60 1.20
C ARG A 446 36.39 34.91 0.62
N ASP A 447 35.56 35.93 0.45
CA ASP A 447 36.02 37.19 -0.16
C ASP A 447 35.20 38.41 0.32
N LYS A 448 35.77 39.16 1.28
CA LYS A 448 35.18 40.38 1.85
C LYS A 448 35.06 41.55 0.86
N ARG A 449 35.44 41.38 -0.41
CA ARG A 449 35.54 42.44 -1.43
C ARG A 449 34.56 42.33 -2.59
N ILE A 450 33.63 41.38 -2.56
CA ILE A 450 32.69 41.28 -3.68
C ILE A 450 31.61 42.35 -3.51
N ASP A 451 31.56 43.26 -4.46
CA ASP A 451 30.34 43.96 -4.88
C ASP A 451 29.36 42.87 -5.36
N THR A 452 28.53 42.38 -4.43
CA THR A 452 28.48 40.94 -4.03
C THR A 452 27.48 40.09 -4.81
N LYS A 453 26.37 40.69 -5.26
CA LYS A 453 25.19 39.99 -5.77
C LYS A 453 25.26 39.71 -7.28
N ASP A 454 25.70 40.69 -8.07
CA ASP A 454 25.68 40.60 -9.55
C ASP A 454 26.70 39.58 -10.09
N LYS A 455 27.91 39.56 -9.52
CA LYS A 455 28.96 38.60 -9.88
C LYS A 455 28.54 37.16 -9.61
N MET A 456 27.82 36.92 -8.52
CA MET A 456 27.29 35.60 -8.19
C MET A 456 26.20 35.18 -9.18
N VAL A 457 25.24 36.04 -9.49
CA VAL A 457 24.22 35.76 -10.52
C VAL A 457 24.89 35.42 -11.85
N ILE A 458 25.90 36.20 -12.25
CA ILE A 458 26.70 35.90 -13.46
C ILE A 458 27.38 34.54 -13.36
N ALA A 459 27.98 34.20 -12.23
CA ALA A 459 28.62 32.89 -12.04
C ALA A 459 27.62 31.73 -12.20
N LEU A 460 26.43 31.87 -11.62
CA LEU A 460 25.34 30.89 -11.73
C LEU A 460 24.85 30.75 -13.18
N LEU A 461 24.55 31.86 -13.84
CA LEU A 461 24.07 31.87 -15.22
C LEU A 461 25.15 31.42 -16.22
N LYS A 462 26.42 31.72 -15.95
CA LYS A 462 27.54 31.30 -16.79
C LYS A 462 27.73 29.77 -16.75
N ASN A 463 27.57 29.16 -15.57
CA ASN A 463 27.61 27.70 -15.46
C ASN A 463 26.49 27.02 -16.26
N MET A 464 25.37 27.70 -16.43
CA MET A 464 24.19 27.23 -17.18
C MET A 464 24.34 27.42 -18.71
N ILE A 465 24.71 28.63 -19.14
CA ILE A 465 24.70 29.02 -20.56
C ILE A 465 26.02 28.66 -21.29
N GLY A 466 27.11 28.44 -20.55
CA GLY A 466 28.39 28.01 -21.09
C GLY A 466 29.26 29.19 -21.55
N SER A 467 28.93 29.83 -22.68
CA SER A 467 29.75 30.93 -23.22
C SER A 467 29.31 32.31 -22.72
N ALA A 468 30.28 33.20 -22.54
CA ALA A 468 30.01 34.57 -22.12
C ALA A 468 29.24 35.37 -23.18
N SER A 469 29.48 35.09 -24.46
CA SER A 469 28.77 35.72 -25.58
C SER A 469 27.28 35.33 -25.59
N GLN A 470 26.97 34.05 -25.37
CA GLN A 470 25.58 33.59 -25.25
C GLN A 470 24.91 34.14 -24.00
N LEU A 471 25.63 34.23 -22.87
CA LEU A 471 25.11 34.82 -21.65
C LEU A 471 24.79 36.32 -21.85
N LYS A 472 25.65 37.06 -22.55
CA LYS A 472 25.39 38.46 -22.89
C LYS A 472 24.13 38.59 -23.74
N ALA A 473 24.03 37.81 -24.82
CA ALA A 473 22.84 37.84 -25.69
C ALA A 473 21.55 37.47 -24.93
N PHE A 474 21.62 36.48 -24.05
CA PHE A 474 20.51 36.09 -23.18
C PHE A 474 20.06 37.21 -22.24
N LEU A 475 21.00 37.90 -21.60
CA LEU A 475 20.70 39.04 -20.73
C LEU A 475 20.10 40.20 -21.55
N GLU A 476 20.66 40.53 -22.72
CA GLU A 476 20.12 41.57 -23.59
C GLU A 476 18.67 41.28 -24.02
N ASP A 477 18.36 40.03 -24.39
CA ASP A 477 16.97 39.63 -24.71
C ASP A 477 16.06 39.71 -23.48
N PHE A 478 16.56 39.29 -22.31
CA PHE A 478 15.87 39.44 -21.04
C PHE A 478 15.53 40.91 -20.72
N GLY A 479 16.48 41.82 -20.94
CA GLY A 479 16.31 43.26 -20.75
C GLY A 479 15.20 43.85 -21.62
N LYS A 480 15.14 43.44 -22.90
CA LYS A 480 14.09 43.85 -23.86
C LYS A 480 12.68 43.48 -23.40
N ARG A 481 12.53 42.49 -22.49
CA ARG A 481 11.24 41.98 -21.99
C ARG A 481 10.87 42.51 -20.60
N GLY A 482 11.35 43.70 -20.26
CA GLY A 482 10.87 44.49 -19.11
C GLY A 482 11.74 44.45 -17.86
N MET A 483 13.05 44.20 -17.99
CA MET A 483 14.05 44.29 -16.90
C MET A 483 15.33 44.99 -17.38
N LYS A 484 15.20 46.01 -18.24
CA LYS A 484 16.31 46.65 -18.94
C LYS A 484 17.44 47.09 -17.99
N ASP A 485 17.12 47.88 -16.98
CA ASP A 485 18.14 48.43 -16.07
C ASP A 485 18.91 47.34 -15.31
N ARG A 486 18.20 46.31 -14.84
CA ARG A 486 18.82 45.18 -14.13
C ARG A 486 19.67 44.33 -15.07
N SER A 487 19.20 44.12 -16.29
CA SER A 487 19.96 43.44 -17.35
C SER A 487 21.24 44.18 -17.68
N ASP A 488 21.16 45.50 -17.91
CA ASP A 488 22.31 46.33 -18.27
C ASP A 488 23.38 46.30 -17.17
N ARG A 489 22.97 46.27 -15.89
CA ARG A 489 23.87 46.03 -14.76
C ARG A 489 24.56 44.66 -14.83
N LEU A 490 23.82 43.59 -15.11
CA LEU A 490 24.37 42.24 -15.22
C LEU A 490 25.32 42.11 -16.43
N VAL A 491 25.01 42.75 -17.56
CA VAL A 491 25.91 42.80 -18.73
C VAL A 491 27.20 43.54 -18.39
N THR A 492 27.10 44.69 -17.74
CA THR A 492 28.26 45.47 -17.29
C THR A 492 29.13 44.66 -16.32
N ALA A 493 28.51 43.99 -15.35
CA ALA A 493 29.20 43.13 -14.40
C ALA A 493 29.83 41.90 -15.08
N LEU A 494 29.21 41.35 -16.13
CA LEU A 494 29.78 40.26 -16.93
C LEU A 494 31.04 40.73 -17.66
N GLU A 495 31.00 41.90 -18.29
CA GLU A 495 32.17 42.47 -18.97
C GLU A 495 33.31 42.76 -17.99
N ALA A 496 33.01 43.27 -16.79
CA ALA A 496 33.98 43.44 -15.72
C ALA A 496 34.55 42.10 -15.23
N PHE A 497 33.71 41.07 -15.09
CA PHE A 497 34.12 39.71 -14.73
C PHE A 497 35.07 39.09 -15.77
N LEU A 498 34.86 39.36 -17.05
CA LEU A 498 35.76 38.92 -18.12
C LEU A 498 37.10 39.65 -18.12
N LYS A 499 37.11 40.95 -17.81
CA LYS A 499 38.33 41.77 -17.74
C LYS A 499 39.22 41.40 -16.54
N THR A 500 38.61 40.96 -15.43
CA THR A 500 39.32 40.65 -14.17
C THR A 500 39.88 39.23 -14.10
N ARG A 501 39.39 38.30 -14.91
CA ARG A 501 40.06 37.01 -15.08
C ARG A 501 41.27 37.22 -16.01
N PRO A 502 42.51 37.02 -15.54
CA PRO A 502 43.63 36.95 -16.46
C PRO A 502 43.30 35.90 -17.50
N ALA A 503 43.53 36.21 -18.78
CA ALA A 503 43.41 35.24 -19.86
C ALA A 503 44.09 33.95 -19.35
N PRO A 504 43.41 32.78 -19.39
CA PRO A 504 44.04 31.55 -18.93
C PRO A 504 45.39 31.51 -19.62
N LYS A 505 46.48 31.60 -18.85
CA LYS A 505 47.84 31.53 -19.41
C LYS A 505 47.77 30.34 -20.34
N GLN A 506 47.93 30.57 -21.65
CA GLN A 506 48.04 29.48 -22.60
C GLN A 506 49.19 28.65 -22.03
N ARG A 507 48.86 27.51 -21.42
CA ARG A 507 49.88 26.61 -20.93
C ARG A 507 50.73 26.33 -22.16
N SER A 508 52.03 26.55 -22.04
CA SER A 508 52.96 26.18 -23.11
C SER A 508 52.63 24.72 -23.47
N PRO A 509 52.69 24.31 -24.75
CA PRO A 509 52.62 22.89 -25.11
C PRO A 509 53.57 22.02 -24.28
N GLU A 510 54.63 22.60 -23.71
CA GLU A 510 55.60 21.95 -22.81
C GLU A 510 55.05 21.69 -21.39
N ASP A 511 54.09 22.49 -20.91
CA ASP A 511 53.40 22.33 -19.62
C ASP A 511 52.29 21.26 -19.66
N LEU A 512 52.02 20.69 -20.83
CA LEU A 512 51.07 19.59 -21.07
C LEU A 512 51.73 18.21 -21.09
N LYS A 513 53.01 18.09 -20.71
CA LYS A 513 53.62 16.78 -20.44
C LYS A 513 52.87 16.13 -19.26
N LEU A 514 52.04 15.15 -19.60
CA LEU A 514 51.28 14.32 -18.66
C LEU A 514 52.20 13.78 -17.55
N PRO A 515 51.80 13.85 -16.26
CA PRO A 515 52.47 13.09 -15.23
C PRO A 515 52.34 11.59 -15.55
N ASN A 516 53.46 10.89 -15.40
CA ASN A 516 53.63 9.44 -15.55
C ASN A 516 52.44 8.65 -14.93
N PRO A 517 51.80 7.70 -15.65
CA PRO A 517 50.53 7.05 -15.25
C PRO A 517 50.63 6.02 -14.11
N ARG A 518 51.57 6.19 -13.16
CA ARG A 518 51.72 5.30 -12.00
C ARG A 518 51.34 6.00 -10.70
N SER A 519 50.06 6.16 -10.44
CA SER A 519 49.52 6.32 -9.09
C SER A 519 48.06 5.83 -9.02
N PRO A 520 47.63 5.19 -7.91
CA PRO A 520 46.43 4.37 -7.85
C PRO A 520 45.16 5.23 -7.81
N GLY A 521 44.11 4.74 -8.49
CA GLY A 521 42.83 5.42 -8.64
C GLY A 521 42.15 5.77 -7.31
N ILE A 522 41.66 7.00 -7.25
CA ILE A 522 40.75 7.47 -6.20
C ILE A 522 39.40 6.79 -6.42
N ILE A 523 39.08 5.81 -5.58
CA ILE A 523 37.74 5.23 -5.46
C ILE A 523 36.86 6.25 -4.74
N LEU A 524 35.87 6.80 -5.44
CA LEU A 524 34.78 7.57 -4.82
C LEU A 524 33.89 6.59 -4.04
N ARG A 525 34.06 6.54 -2.71
CA ARG A 525 33.04 5.98 -1.82
C ARG A 525 31.91 7.00 -1.67
N ILE A 526 30.73 6.64 -2.15
CA ILE A 526 29.48 7.29 -1.78
C ILE A 526 29.04 6.65 -0.47
N SER A 527 28.86 7.47 0.56
CA SER A 527 28.45 7.10 1.92
C SER A 527 27.04 7.54 2.21
#